data_AF-A0A1B3JHR7-F1
#
_entry.id   AF-A0A1B3JHR7-F1
#
_cell.length_a   1.000
_cell.length_b   1.000
_cell.length_c   1.000
_cell.angle_alpha   90.00
_cell.angle_beta   90.00
_cell.angle_gamma   90.00
#
_symmetry.space_group_name_H-M   'P 1'
#
loop_
_entity.id
_entity.type
_entity.pdbx_description
1 polymer ?
#
loop_
_entity_poly.entity_id
_entity_poly.type
_entity_poly.pdbx_seq_one_letter_code
_entity_poly.pdbx_strand_id
1 'polypeptide(L)'
;MKKYLLSIILAGFLTACGSGGGAGTGTATTPDGTKIDLTNSPKGHVSAKTADGEFYGKNNNDSFYGLWINDAKTVKETRFQGTKATNLPSGSATYVGDAYWVSGMTGNPSRGGKTTLNVDFDQKSVDGKIEFSLLNDGRSQDITLHKTRLNGTEFKGEASTLLEKGTYQGGLFGNGAKEAAGIVDFNNDSYDTSFGGVRY
;
A
#
# COMPACT_ATOMS: atom_id res chain seq x y z
N MET A 1 -0.23 40.68 -22.03
CA MET A 1 -0.12 39.22 -22.25
C MET A 1 0.84 38.61 -21.24
N LYS A 2 0.33 37.91 -20.22
CA LYS A 2 1.07 36.89 -19.47
C LYS A 2 0.04 35.85 -19.05
N LYS A 3 0.20 34.66 -19.63
CA LYS A 3 -0.80 33.58 -19.63
C LYS A 3 -0.78 32.84 -18.29
N TYR A 4 -1.98 32.51 -17.83
CA TYR A 4 -2.29 31.66 -16.70
C TYR A 4 -1.69 30.26 -16.86
N LEU A 5 -1.17 29.69 -15.77
CA LEU A 5 -0.97 28.24 -15.65
C LEU A 5 -1.89 27.74 -14.54
N LEU A 6 -2.98 27.11 -14.97
CA LEU A 6 -3.87 26.31 -14.13
C LEU A 6 -3.09 25.09 -13.61
N SER A 7 -3.06 24.91 -12.29
CA SER A 7 -2.68 23.65 -11.66
C SER A 7 -3.78 22.62 -11.92
N ILE A 8 -3.52 21.68 -12.84
CA ILE A 8 -4.38 20.51 -13.05
C ILE A 8 -4.00 19.49 -11.99
N ILE A 9 -4.93 19.27 -11.05
CA ILE A 9 -4.91 18.15 -10.10
C ILE A 9 -5.01 16.87 -10.93
N LEU A 10 -3.91 16.13 -11.05
CA LEU A 10 -3.90 14.83 -11.69
C LEU A 10 -4.43 13.80 -10.69
N ALA A 11 -5.76 13.64 -10.65
CA ALA A 11 -6.38 12.48 -10.04
C ALA A 11 -6.02 11.26 -10.91
N GLY A 12 -5.00 10.51 -10.49
CA GLY A 12 -4.57 9.29 -11.14
C GLY A 12 -5.65 8.23 -11.02
N PHE A 13 -6.31 7.94 -12.15
CA PHE A 13 -7.13 6.76 -12.32
C PHE A 13 -6.26 5.51 -12.06
N LEU A 14 -6.56 4.78 -10.98
CA LEU A 14 -6.07 3.42 -10.80
C LEU A 14 -6.71 2.54 -11.89
N THR A 15 -6.00 2.37 -12.99
CA THR A 15 -6.31 1.34 -13.98
C THR A 15 -6.00 -0.02 -13.37
N ALA A 16 -7.03 -0.65 -12.80
CA ALA A 16 -7.05 -2.08 -12.56
C ALA A 16 -7.06 -2.79 -13.93
N CYS A 17 -5.89 -2.93 -14.57
CA CYS A 17 -5.75 -3.76 -15.75
C CYS A 17 -5.62 -5.21 -15.29
N GLY A 18 -6.77 -5.87 -15.11
CA GLY A 18 -6.84 -7.32 -15.04
C GLY A 18 -6.81 -7.89 -16.46
N SER A 19 -5.76 -8.63 -16.80
CA SER A 19 -5.82 -9.67 -17.84
C SER A 19 -4.55 -10.52 -17.83
N GLY A 20 -4.70 -11.81 -17.51
CA GLY A 20 -3.66 -12.83 -17.69
C GLY A 20 -3.54 -13.72 -16.46
N GLY A 21 -4.11 -14.94 -16.54
CA GLY A 21 -4.10 -15.95 -15.48
C GLY A 21 -2.72 -16.55 -15.20
N GLY A 22 -1.77 -15.72 -14.79
CA GLY A 22 -0.53 -16.13 -14.13
C GLY A 22 -0.59 -15.73 -12.66
N ALA A 23 -0.31 -16.66 -11.76
CA ALA A 23 -0.10 -16.33 -10.34
C ALA A 23 1.12 -15.39 -10.22
N GLY A 24 1.01 -14.35 -9.41
CA GLY A 24 2.11 -13.43 -9.14
C GLY A 24 1.71 -11.97 -8.95
N THR A 25 2.70 -11.17 -8.61
CA THR A 25 2.55 -9.74 -8.32
C THR A 25 2.41 -8.86 -9.58
N GLY A 26 2.82 -9.38 -10.74
CA GLY A 26 2.75 -8.69 -12.03
C GLY A 26 3.92 -7.73 -12.27
N THR A 27 3.77 -6.82 -13.24
CA THR A 27 4.73 -5.77 -13.53
C THR A 27 4.26 -4.45 -12.91
N ALA A 28 5.11 -3.80 -12.12
CA ALA A 28 4.88 -2.44 -11.67
C ALA A 28 5.45 -1.45 -12.70
N THR A 29 4.68 -0.42 -13.05
CA THR A 29 5.19 0.71 -13.85
C THR A 29 5.27 1.92 -12.93
N THR A 30 6.44 2.52 -12.77
CA THR A 30 6.63 3.73 -11.94
C THR A 30 6.26 4.99 -12.73
N PRO A 31 6.05 6.14 -12.05
CA PRO A 31 5.71 7.40 -12.72
C PRO A 31 6.69 7.86 -13.80
N ASP A 32 7.97 7.53 -13.65
CA ASP A 32 9.01 7.77 -14.67
C ASP A 32 8.98 6.78 -15.85
N GLY A 33 8.01 5.88 -15.89
CA GLY A 33 7.83 4.88 -16.94
C GLY A 33 8.67 3.61 -16.78
N THR A 34 9.50 3.51 -15.73
CA THR A 34 10.30 2.30 -15.47
C THR A 34 9.39 1.11 -15.16
N LYS A 35 9.68 -0.04 -15.77
CA LYS A 35 8.93 -1.28 -15.55
C LYS A 35 9.73 -2.25 -14.67
N ILE A 36 9.10 -2.75 -13.62
CA ILE A 36 9.69 -3.68 -12.66
C ILE A 36 8.88 -4.97 -12.66
N ASP A 37 9.50 -6.07 -13.06
CA ASP A 37 8.88 -7.40 -13.05
C ASP A 37 8.89 -7.99 -11.63
N LEU A 38 7.81 -7.77 -10.88
CA LEU A 38 7.68 -8.25 -9.50
C LEU A 38 7.39 -9.75 -9.41
N THR A 39 6.84 -10.34 -10.48
CA THR A 39 6.60 -11.79 -10.55
C THR A 39 7.92 -12.54 -10.47
N ASN A 40 8.91 -12.11 -11.26
CA ASN A 40 10.22 -12.77 -11.35
C ASN A 40 11.30 -12.15 -10.45
N SER A 41 10.98 -11.08 -9.71
CA SER A 41 11.89 -10.47 -8.73
C SER A 41 11.95 -11.26 -7.41
N PRO A 42 13.03 -11.08 -6.62
CA PRO A 42 13.10 -11.61 -5.26
C PRO A 42 11.87 -11.25 -4.41
N LYS A 43 11.49 -12.17 -3.53
CA LYS A 43 10.43 -11.97 -2.54
C LYS A 43 11.00 -11.38 -1.25
N GLY A 44 10.16 -10.67 -0.51
CA GLY A 44 10.56 -9.92 0.67
C GLY A 44 10.73 -8.44 0.37
N HIS A 45 11.63 -7.80 1.11
CA HIS A 45 11.91 -6.38 0.93
C HIS A 45 12.66 -6.17 -0.39
N VAL A 46 12.15 -5.30 -1.25
CA VAL A 46 12.73 -5.00 -2.56
C VAL A 46 12.97 -3.50 -2.69
N SER A 47 14.09 -3.17 -3.32
CA SER A 47 14.45 -1.81 -3.70
C SER A 47 15.08 -1.82 -5.09
N ALA A 48 14.71 -0.87 -5.95
CA ALA A 48 15.31 -0.73 -7.27
C ALA A 48 15.43 0.74 -7.65
N LYS A 49 16.58 1.12 -8.21
CA LYS A 49 16.70 2.41 -8.88
C LYS A 49 15.91 2.41 -10.18
N THR A 50 15.26 3.53 -10.46
CA THR A 50 14.48 3.78 -11.66
C THR A 50 15.13 4.91 -12.47
N ALA A 51 14.54 5.32 -13.58
CA ALA A 51 15.11 6.36 -14.43
C ALA A 51 15.25 7.72 -13.73
N ASP A 52 14.31 8.06 -12.83
CA ASP A 52 14.26 9.32 -12.08
C ASP A 52 13.95 9.08 -10.60
N GLY A 53 14.32 7.94 -10.01
CA GLY A 53 13.97 7.68 -8.62
C GLY A 53 14.27 6.29 -8.08
N GLU A 54 13.48 5.92 -7.07
CA GLU A 54 13.61 4.67 -6.35
C GLU A 54 12.26 4.05 -6.04
N PHE A 55 12.13 2.77 -6.39
CA PHE A 55 11.02 1.91 -6.01
C PHE A 55 11.41 1.11 -4.76
N TYR A 56 10.54 1.10 -3.75
CA TYR A 56 10.84 0.50 -2.45
C TYR A 56 9.60 -0.14 -1.82
N GLY A 57 9.66 -1.39 -1.37
CA GLY A 57 8.49 -2.04 -0.78
C GLY A 57 8.67 -3.50 -0.41
N LYS A 58 7.54 -4.18 -0.19
CA LYS A 58 7.44 -5.63 0.03
C LYS A 58 6.86 -6.30 -1.20
N ASN A 59 7.59 -7.27 -1.76
CA ASN A 59 7.11 -8.18 -2.78
C ASN A 59 6.80 -9.54 -2.17
N ASN A 60 5.53 -9.85 -1.98
CA ASN A 60 5.08 -11.17 -1.57
C ASN A 60 4.82 -12.06 -2.80
N ASN A 61 4.23 -13.24 -2.62
CA ASN A 61 4.00 -14.15 -3.72
C ASN A 61 2.92 -13.64 -4.66
N ASP A 62 1.82 -13.14 -4.09
CA ASP A 62 0.63 -12.72 -4.82
C ASP A 62 0.37 -11.21 -4.76
N SER A 63 1.10 -10.48 -3.92
CA SER A 63 0.91 -9.05 -3.67
C SER A 63 2.22 -8.26 -3.56
N PHE A 64 2.14 -6.97 -3.85
CA PHE A 64 3.13 -5.98 -3.52
C PHE A 64 2.48 -4.77 -2.86
N TYR A 65 3.20 -4.15 -1.94
CA TYR A 65 2.91 -2.83 -1.42
C TYR A 65 4.21 -2.10 -1.12
N GLY A 66 4.20 -0.80 -1.37
CA GLY A 66 5.40 0.02 -1.23
C GLY A 66 5.16 1.43 -1.72
N LEU A 67 6.25 2.06 -2.13
CA LEU A 67 6.24 3.40 -2.68
C LEU A 67 7.25 3.55 -3.81
N TRP A 68 7.07 4.59 -4.59
CA TRP A 68 8.08 5.17 -5.44
C TRP A 68 8.32 6.62 -5.02
N ILE A 69 9.56 7.08 -5.09
CA ILE A 69 9.92 8.48 -4.89
C ILE A 69 10.93 8.90 -5.96
N ASN A 70 10.78 10.10 -6.51
CA ASN A 70 11.75 10.62 -7.47
C ASN A 70 13.07 11.06 -6.81
N ASP A 71 14.14 11.20 -7.58
CA ASP A 71 15.46 11.59 -7.07
C ASP A 71 15.46 12.98 -6.43
N ALA A 72 14.62 13.89 -6.93
CA ALA A 72 14.40 15.21 -6.35
C ALA A 72 13.56 15.21 -5.06
N LYS A 73 12.96 14.07 -4.69
CA LYS A 73 12.08 13.88 -3.52
C LYS A 73 10.84 14.78 -3.49
N THR A 74 10.40 15.23 -4.65
CA THR A 74 9.24 16.11 -4.84
C THR A 74 7.99 15.36 -5.27
N VAL A 75 8.14 14.16 -5.84
CA VAL A 75 7.04 13.29 -6.26
C VAL A 75 7.18 11.97 -5.51
N LYS A 76 6.11 11.57 -4.84
CA LYS A 76 6.00 10.28 -4.15
C LYS A 76 4.67 9.62 -4.54
N GLU A 77 4.69 8.31 -4.63
CA GLU A 77 3.50 7.50 -4.90
C GLU A 77 3.52 6.30 -3.95
N THR A 78 2.52 6.18 -3.07
CA THR A 78 2.23 4.91 -2.37
C THR A 78 1.44 4.00 -3.29
N ARG A 79 1.67 2.69 -3.20
CA ARG A 79 0.97 1.74 -4.06
C ARG A 79 0.85 0.36 -3.46
N PHE A 80 -0.11 -0.37 -3.99
CA PHE A 80 -0.25 -1.80 -3.83
C PHE A 80 -0.76 -2.42 -5.14
N GLN A 81 -0.41 -3.68 -5.40
CA GLN A 81 -0.90 -4.44 -6.56
C GLN A 81 -0.77 -5.94 -6.31
N GLY A 82 -1.41 -6.76 -7.13
CA GLY A 82 -1.27 -8.21 -7.03
C GLY A 82 -2.36 -8.99 -7.75
N THR A 83 -2.27 -10.32 -7.66
CA THR A 83 -3.30 -11.24 -8.14
C THR A 83 -4.46 -11.27 -7.15
N LYS A 84 -5.65 -10.79 -7.56
CA LYS A 84 -6.86 -10.77 -6.71
C LYS A 84 -7.13 -12.15 -6.11
N ALA A 85 -7.55 -12.18 -4.85
CA ALA A 85 -7.82 -13.43 -4.17
C ALA A 85 -8.93 -14.25 -4.82
N THR A 86 -8.76 -15.57 -4.77
CA THR A 86 -9.78 -16.57 -5.11
C THR A 86 -10.03 -17.47 -3.91
N ASN A 87 -11.17 -18.18 -3.89
CA ASN A 87 -11.51 -19.13 -2.82
C ASN A 87 -11.41 -18.51 -1.42
N LEU A 88 -12.14 -17.41 -1.20
CA LEU A 88 -12.18 -16.76 0.11
C LEU A 88 -12.59 -17.77 1.20
N PRO A 89 -11.86 -17.81 2.33
CA PRO A 89 -12.19 -18.69 3.44
C PRO A 89 -13.47 -18.21 4.16
N SER A 90 -14.02 -19.05 5.03
CA SER A 90 -15.03 -18.64 6.01
C SER A 90 -14.37 -18.19 7.33
N GLY A 91 -15.16 -17.60 8.23
CA GLY A 91 -14.71 -17.14 9.54
C GLY A 91 -13.92 -15.85 9.46
N SER A 92 -12.87 -15.74 10.25
CA SER A 92 -11.99 -14.56 10.29
C SER A 92 -10.52 -14.93 10.08
N ALA A 93 -9.73 -13.92 9.71
CA ALA A 93 -8.30 -14.01 9.56
C ALA A 93 -7.63 -12.71 10.02
N THR A 94 -6.41 -12.84 10.53
CA THR A 94 -5.54 -11.71 10.84
C THR A 94 -4.33 -11.76 9.92
N TYR A 95 -4.00 -10.63 9.31
CA TYR A 95 -2.82 -10.45 8.48
C TYR A 95 -1.81 -9.58 9.22
N VAL A 96 -0.56 -10.02 9.25
CA VAL A 96 0.53 -9.31 9.93
C VAL A 96 1.65 -9.02 8.94
N GLY A 97 2.20 -7.81 9.01
CA GLY A 97 3.33 -7.39 8.18
C GLY A 97 3.84 -6.01 8.55
N ASP A 98 4.63 -5.44 7.66
CA ASP A 98 5.24 -4.12 7.82
C ASP A 98 4.46 -3.03 7.07
N ALA A 99 4.91 -1.78 7.21
CA ALA A 99 4.48 -0.63 6.43
C ALA A 99 5.68 0.10 5.79
N TYR A 100 5.40 0.87 4.75
CA TYR A 100 6.39 1.69 4.03
C TYR A 100 5.85 3.08 3.76
N TRP A 101 6.69 4.09 4.01
CA TRP A 101 6.35 5.50 3.84
C TRP A 101 7.60 6.30 3.47
N VAL A 102 7.41 7.55 3.04
CA VAL A 102 8.51 8.52 2.94
C VAL A 102 8.65 9.21 4.29
N SER A 103 9.80 9.09 4.95
CA SER A 103 10.02 9.72 6.26
C SER A 103 9.98 11.24 6.14
N GLY A 104 9.09 11.88 6.89
CA GLY A 104 9.02 13.35 6.96
C GLY A 104 10.29 13.99 7.54
N MET A 105 11.13 13.23 8.26
CA MET A 105 12.38 13.72 8.83
C MET A 105 13.53 13.73 7.81
N THR A 106 13.63 12.69 6.98
CA THR A 106 14.79 12.51 6.07
C THR A 106 14.44 12.67 4.59
N GLY A 107 13.14 12.68 4.26
CA GLY A 107 12.64 12.62 2.89
C GLY A 107 13.00 11.32 2.15
N ASN A 108 13.45 10.28 2.86
CA ASN A 108 13.84 9.00 2.26
C ASN A 108 12.74 7.94 2.45
N PRO A 109 12.70 6.92 1.58
CA PRO A 109 11.94 5.71 1.84
C PRO A 109 12.28 5.13 3.21
N SER A 110 11.26 4.70 3.93
CA SER A 110 11.37 4.11 5.26
C SER A 110 10.46 2.89 5.35
N ARG A 111 10.84 1.98 6.23
CA ARG A 111 10.10 0.76 6.53
C ARG A 111 10.02 0.54 8.03
N GLY A 112 9.02 -0.23 8.43
CA GLY A 112 8.81 -0.62 9.80
C GLY A 112 7.34 -0.49 10.13
N GLY A 113 7.06 -0.27 11.40
CA GLY A 113 5.72 -0.33 11.95
C GLY A 113 5.15 -1.75 11.87
N LYS A 114 4.20 -2.05 12.75
CA LYS A 114 3.50 -3.34 12.73
C LYS A 114 2.10 -3.15 12.16
N THR A 115 1.88 -3.64 10.96
CA THR A 115 0.55 -3.75 10.36
C THR A 115 -0.16 -4.95 10.94
N THR A 116 -1.38 -4.74 11.45
CA THR A 116 -2.34 -5.79 11.77
C THR A 116 -3.64 -5.47 11.06
N LEU A 117 -4.09 -6.34 10.15
CA LEU A 117 -5.37 -6.23 9.45
C LEU A 117 -6.25 -7.42 9.84
N ASN A 118 -7.44 -7.16 10.36
CA ASN A 118 -8.41 -8.18 10.68
C ASN A 118 -9.47 -8.20 9.59
N VAL A 119 -9.74 -9.39 9.07
CA VAL A 119 -10.76 -9.62 8.05
C VAL A 119 -11.73 -10.64 8.59
N ASP A 120 -13.00 -10.28 8.63
CA ASP A 120 -14.10 -11.18 8.92
C ASP A 120 -14.84 -11.46 7.61
N PHE A 121 -14.71 -12.68 7.09
CA PHE A 121 -15.30 -13.11 5.83
C PHE A 121 -16.80 -13.37 5.95
N ASP A 122 -17.25 -13.80 7.13
CA ASP A 122 -18.65 -14.10 7.41
C ASP A 122 -19.44 -12.79 7.58
N GLN A 123 -18.91 -11.85 8.36
CA GLN A 123 -19.48 -10.52 8.58
C GLN A 123 -19.12 -9.52 7.47
N LYS A 124 -18.22 -9.90 6.55
CA LYS A 124 -17.72 -9.08 5.45
C LYS A 124 -17.22 -7.72 5.94
N SER A 125 -16.33 -7.74 6.92
CA SER A 125 -15.74 -6.52 7.48
C SER A 125 -14.23 -6.58 7.58
N VAL A 126 -13.62 -5.41 7.52
CA VAL A 126 -12.17 -5.22 7.64
C VAL A 126 -11.90 -4.08 8.62
N ASP A 127 -10.99 -4.29 9.56
CA ASP A 127 -10.42 -3.25 10.41
C ASP A 127 -8.92 -3.51 10.62
N GLY A 128 -8.21 -2.59 11.25
CA GLY A 128 -6.81 -2.81 11.56
C GLY A 128 -6.10 -1.64 12.19
N LYS A 129 -4.77 -1.78 12.28
CA LYS A 129 -3.87 -0.77 12.78
C LYS A 129 -2.48 -0.90 12.18
N ILE A 130 -1.77 0.22 12.13
CA ILE A 130 -0.34 0.29 11.79
C ILE A 130 0.35 0.98 12.97
N GLU A 131 1.10 0.19 13.75
CA GLU A 131 1.74 0.63 14.98
C GLU A 131 3.16 1.11 14.69
N PHE A 132 3.38 2.43 14.73
CA PHE A 132 4.70 3.07 14.60
C PHE A 132 5.31 3.45 15.94
N SER A 133 4.51 3.53 17.00
CA SER A 133 4.93 3.88 18.37
C SER A 133 6.03 2.97 18.94
N LEU A 134 6.32 1.85 18.29
CA LEU A 134 7.44 0.95 18.59
C LEU A 134 8.76 1.36 17.90
N LEU A 135 8.77 2.41 17.07
CA LEU A 135 9.93 2.90 16.33
C LEU A 135 10.60 4.08 17.06
N ASN A 136 11.93 4.08 17.06
CA ASN A 136 12.76 5.18 17.59
C ASN A 136 13.16 6.20 16.50
N ASP A 137 12.42 6.30 15.39
CA ASP A 137 12.82 7.04 14.18
C ASP A 137 12.03 8.35 13.93
N GLY A 138 11.20 8.76 14.89
CA GLY A 138 10.47 10.03 14.87
C GLY A 138 9.02 9.93 14.38
N ARG A 139 8.54 8.77 13.90
CA ARG A 139 7.11 8.55 13.61
C ARG A 139 6.41 7.98 14.85
N SER A 140 5.73 8.83 15.61
CA SER A 140 5.12 8.45 16.89
C SER A 140 3.63 8.15 16.85
N GLN A 141 2.96 8.44 15.72
CA GLN A 141 1.51 8.30 15.62
C GLN A 141 1.13 7.03 14.90
N ASP A 142 0.49 6.12 15.64
CA ASP A 142 -0.16 4.95 15.09
C ASP A 142 -1.31 5.34 14.16
N ILE A 143 -1.54 4.53 13.13
CA ILE A 143 -2.70 4.68 12.25
C ILE A 143 -3.73 3.63 12.64
N THR A 144 -4.95 4.08 12.93
CA THR A 144 -6.13 3.21 13.05
C THR A 144 -6.80 3.11 11.69
N LEU A 145 -7.08 1.87 11.25
CA LEU A 145 -7.91 1.58 10.09
C LEU A 145 -9.31 1.23 10.60
N HIS A 146 -10.25 2.16 10.49
CA HIS A 146 -11.58 2.01 11.06
C HIS A 146 -12.37 0.94 10.33
N LYS A 147 -13.21 0.22 11.07
CA LYS A 147 -14.01 -0.88 10.53
C LYS A 147 -14.79 -0.44 9.30
N THR A 148 -14.59 -1.16 8.20
CA THR A 148 -15.32 -0.98 6.93
C THR A 148 -15.84 -2.31 6.39
N ARG A 149 -16.56 -2.26 5.27
CA ARG A 149 -17.09 -3.42 4.56
C ARG A 149 -16.04 -4.02 3.62
N LEU A 150 -15.95 -5.34 3.63
CA LEU A 150 -15.29 -6.12 2.58
C LEU A 150 -16.23 -6.30 1.39
N ASN A 151 -15.87 -5.76 0.23
CA ASN A 151 -16.61 -5.86 -1.02
C ASN A 151 -15.88 -6.79 -1.99
N GLY A 152 -16.26 -8.07 -1.99
CA GLY A 152 -15.52 -9.09 -2.71
C GLY A 152 -14.15 -9.30 -2.07
N THR A 153 -13.09 -8.92 -2.77
CA THR A 153 -11.70 -8.98 -2.27
C THR A 153 -11.14 -7.60 -1.96
N GLU A 154 -11.92 -6.54 -2.05
CA GLU A 154 -11.48 -5.15 -1.92
C GLU A 154 -12.14 -4.48 -0.73
N PHE A 155 -11.44 -3.51 -0.12
CA PHE A 155 -11.96 -2.74 1.00
C PHE A 155 -11.50 -1.28 0.90
N LYS A 156 -12.35 -0.38 1.39
CA LYS A 156 -12.06 1.06 1.50
C LYS A 156 -12.76 1.62 2.73
N GLY A 157 -12.07 2.40 3.54
CA GLY A 157 -12.61 2.94 4.79
C GLY A 157 -11.91 4.21 5.26
N GLU A 158 -12.28 4.64 6.45
CA GLU A 158 -11.66 5.79 7.12
C GLU A 158 -10.40 5.36 7.86
N ALA A 159 -9.39 6.22 7.85
CA ALA A 159 -8.18 6.06 8.64
C ALA A 159 -7.97 7.29 9.53
N SER A 160 -7.34 7.11 10.68
CA SER A 160 -6.98 8.24 11.53
C SER A 160 -5.68 8.01 12.28
N THR A 161 -4.97 9.09 12.56
CA THR A 161 -3.99 9.15 13.65
C THR A 161 -4.61 9.88 14.85
N LEU A 162 -3.80 10.26 15.84
CA LEU A 162 -4.26 11.13 16.93
C LEU A 162 -4.62 12.54 16.42
N LEU A 163 -3.95 13.02 15.37
CA LEU A 163 -4.06 14.41 14.89
C LEU A 163 -4.70 14.55 13.51
N GLU A 164 -4.69 13.50 12.69
CA GLU A 164 -5.07 13.57 11.28
C GLU A 164 -6.16 12.56 10.94
N LYS A 165 -6.96 12.90 9.93
CA LYS A 165 -7.95 12.01 9.31
C LYS A 165 -7.59 11.75 7.85
N GLY A 166 -7.85 10.54 7.40
CA GLY A 166 -7.56 10.09 6.06
C GLY A 166 -8.50 8.97 5.64
N THR A 167 -8.14 8.32 4.54
CA THR A 167 -8.83 7.14 4.05
C THR A 167 -7.82 6.03 3.78
N TYR A 168 -8.28 4.80 3.79
CA TYR A 168 -7.47 3.68 3.36
C TYR A 168 -8.23 2.85 2.33
N GLN A 169 -7.47 2.19 1.46
CA GLN A 169 -7.99 1.21 0.52
C GLN A 169 -6.99 0.08 0.34
N GLY A 170 -7.50 -1.10 -0.02
CA GLY A 170 -6.67 -2.27 -0.20
C GLY A 170 -7.44 -3.45 -0.77
N GLY A 171 -6.73 -4.58 -0.84
CA GLY A 171 -7.31 -5.82 -1.31
C GLY A 171 -6.69 -7.05 -0.66
N LEU A 172 -7.37 -8.17 -0.90
CA LEU A 172 -6.93 -9.52 -0.57
C LEU A 172 -6.39 -10.18 -1.84
N PHE A 173 -5.28 -10.90 -1.68
CA PHE A 173 -4.50 -11.43 -2.78
C PHE A 173 -4.19 -12.92 -2.58
N GLY A 174 -4.04 -13.61 -3.71
CA GLY A 174 -3.67 -15.02 -3.74
C GLY A 174 -4.80 -15.98 -3.42
N ASN A 175 -4.60 -17.24 -3.79
CA ASN A 175 -5.57 -18.30 -3.53
C ASN A 175 -5.75 -18.53 -2.01
N GLY A 176 -6.99 -18.46 -1.53
CA GLY A 176 -7.32 -18.53 -0.10
C GLY A 176 -7.14 -17.22 0.66
N ALA A 177 -6.98 -16.09 -0.06
CA ALA A 177 -6.68 -14.78 0.51
C ALA A 177 -5.51 -14.85 1.50
N LYS A 178 -4.36 -15.34 1.06
CA LYS A 178 -3.19 -15.52 1.94
C LYS A 178 -2.46 -14.22 2.24
N GLU A 179 -2.69 -13.20 1.43
CA GLU A 179 -2.00 -11.92 1.53
C GLU A 179 -2.99 -10.77 1.47
N ALA A 180 -2.65 -9.67 2.13
CA ALA A 180 -3.40 -8.43 2.06
C ALA A 180 -2.43 -7.27 1.85
N ALA A 181 -2.84 -6.28 1.07
CA ALA A 181 -2.04 -5.10 0.77
C ALA A 181 -2.95 -3.89 0.55
N GLY A 182 -2.46 -2.70 0.88
CA GLY A 182 -3.22 -1.47 0.77
C GLY A 182 -2.38 -0.22 0.95
N ILE A 183 -3.05 0.93 0.86
CA ILE A 183 -2.50 2.25 1.13
C ILE A 183 -3.42 3.04 2.03
N VAL A 184 -2.83 3.95 2.79
CA VAL A 184 -3.49 4.99 3.57
C VAL A 184 -3.08 6.32 2.98
N ASP A 185 -4.07 7.17 2.71
CA ASP A 185 -3.90 8.51 2.18
C ASP A 185 -4.50 9.51 3.19
N PHE A 186 -3.70 10.50 3.60
CA PHE A 186 -4.12 11.58 4.48
C PHE A 186 -4.21 12.91 3.72
N ASN A 187 -4.96 13.87 4.26
CA ASN A 187 -4.99 15.22 3.70
C ASN A 187 -3.60 15.87 3.70
N ASN A 188 -2.80 15.53 4.72
CA ASN A 188 -1.37 15.79 4.78
C ASN A 188 -0.62 14.53 4.35
N ASP A 189 -0.05 14.57 3.15
CA ASP A 189 0.66 13.46 2.51
C ASP A 189 1.86 12.93 3.31
N SER A 190 2.28 13.64 4.37
CA SER A 190 3.37 13.24 5.28
C SER A 190 3.09 11.91 5.99
N TYR A 191 1.83 11.53 6.12
CA TYR A 191 1.42 10.27 6.75
C TYR A 191 1.03 9.18 5.76
N ASP A 192 1.08 9.45 4.46
CA ASP A 192 0.75 8.46 3.44
C ASP A 192 1.64 7.23 3.60
N THR A 193 0.98 6.07 3.59
CA THR A 193 1.61 4.81 3.99
C THR A 193 1.08 3.69 3.13
N SER A 194 1.97 2.89 2.57
CA SER A 194 1.61 1.57 2.06
C SER A 194 1.77 0.52 3.16
N PHE A 195 0.88 -0.45 3.19
CA PHE A 195 0.86 -1.49 4.21
C PHE A 195 0.43 -2.82 3.62
N GLY A 196 0.72 -3.90 4.34
CA GLY A 196 0.25 -5.22 3.99
C GLY A 196 0.67 -6.26 5.00
N GLY A 197 0.33 -7.51 4.71
CA GLY A 197 0.63 -8.62 5.59
C GLY A 197 0.30 -9.97 4.99
N VAL A 198 0.84 -10.99 5.62
CA VAL A 198 0.52 -12.40 5.32
C VAL A 198 -0.40 -12.90 6.41
N ARG A 199 -1.37 -13.73 6.03
CA ARG A 199 -2.32 -14.36 6.95
C ARG A 199 -1.57 -15.20 7.99
N TYR A 200 -1.86 -14.95 9.26
CA TYR A 200 -1.42 -15.73 10.42
C TYR A 200 -2.38 -16.90 10.69
#